data_AF-A0A2S9DIY3-F1
#
_entry.id   AF-A0A2S9DIY3-F1
#
_cell.length_a   1.000
_cell.length_b   1.000
_cell.length_c   1.000
_cell.angle_alpha   90.00
_cell.angle_beta   90.00
_cell.angle_gamma   90.00
#
_symmetry.space_group_name_H-M   'P 1'
#
loop_
_entity.id
_entity.type
_entity.pdbx_description
1 polymer ?
#
loop_
_entity_poly.entity_id
_entity_poly.type
_entity_poly.pdbx_seq_one_letter_code
_entity_poly.pdbx_strand_id
1 'polypeptide(L)'
;MSNTAPASRPPSDIASQPAQPGEPAVPTQGPAADRELPGADEPGRYAYRCTSLDASPEVQLSSLAEVWAATNYTRMASCEVSFQGEQPFESTPAEQQAIATAAPDAASPEEDLAVMLDVMRLCTRISDETGPGGFKDAGRETLTAAAAFCPEAPQAKIIAEWADGTRTGAAQ
;
A
#
# COMPACT_ATOMS: atom_id res chain seq x y z
N MET A 1 24.09 -74.79 -21.14
CA MET A 1 22.72 -74.31 -20.88
C MET A 1 22.72 -73.79 -19.46
N SER A 2 22.85 -72.49 -19.25
CA SER A 2 22.96 -71.94 -17.90
C SER A 2 22.18 -70.64 -17.79
N ASN A 3 21.34 -70.64 -16.77
CA ASN A 3 20.31 -69.68 -16.41
C ASN A 3 20.76 -68.86 -15.20
N THR A 4 20.05 -67.75 -14.96
CA THR A 4 19.78 -67.10 -13.65
C THR A 4 20.40 -65.71 -13.39
N ALA A 5 19.50 -64.87 -12.88
CA ALA A 5 19.43 -63.41 -12.68
C ALA A 5 20.35 -62.80 -11.60
N PRO A 6 20.44 -61.44 -11.50
CA PRO A 6 21.29 -60.75 -10.53
C PRO A 6 20.53 -60.30 -9.27
N ALA A 7 21.20 -60.32 -8.11
CA ALA A 7 20.77 -59.64 -6.90
C ALA A 7 21.95 -58.98 -6.18
N SER A 8 21.70 -57.74 -5.75
CA SER A 8 22.23 -57.06 -4.56
C SER A 8 23.73 -56.69 -4.49
N ARG A 9 23.99 -55.39 -4.33
CA ARG A 9 25.22 -54.84 -3.74
C ARG A 9 24.86 -53.96 -2.54
N PRO A 10 25.50 -54.18 -1.39
CA PRO A 10 26.06 -53.11 -0.55
C PRO A 10 27.56 -53.43 -0.26
N PRO A 11 28.30 -52.71 0.60
CA PRO A 11 28.05 -51.40 1.26
C PRO A 11 29.15 -50.38 0.89
N SER A 12 29.06 -49.15 1.39
CA SER A 12 30.23 -48.28 1.54
C SER A 12 30.17 -47.56 2.87
N ASP A 13 31.34 -47.54 3.49
CA ASP A 13 31.70 -47.22 4.86
C ASP A 13 31.52 -45.75 5.29
N ILE A 14 31.14 -45.62 6.56
CA ILE A 14 31.69 -44.76 7.63
C ILE A 14 32.06 -43.30 7.30
N ALA A 15 31.38 -42.35 7.95
CA ALA A 15 32.03 -41.22 8.60
C ALA A 15 31.11 -40.58 9.65
N SER A 16 31.51 -40.67 10.92
CA SER A 16 31.01 -39.84 12.01
C SER A 16 31.21 -38.35 11.71
N GLN A 17 30.20 -37.50 11.94
CA GLN A 17 30.40 -36.07 12.21
C GLN A 17 29.27 -35.52 13.11
N PRO A 18 29.56 -34.46 13.88
CA PRO A 18 28.98 -34.18 15.19
C PRO A 18 27.61 -33.48 15.16
N ALA A 19 26.85 -33.65 16.24
CA ALA A 19 25.68 -32.84 16.55
C ALA A 19 26.08 -31.35 16.65
N GLN A 20 25.48 -30.51 15.80
CA GLN A 20 25.59 -29.05 15.94
C GLN A 20 24.46 -28.51 16.84
N PRO A 21 24.73 -27.46 17.66
CA PRO A 21 23.76 -26.84 18.57
C PRO A 21 22.75 -25.99 17.81
N GLY A 22 21.53 -25.90 18.34
CA GLY A 22 20.35 -25.35 17.67
C GLY A 22 20.54 -23.96 17.04
N GLU A 23 20.12 -23.85 15.79
CA GLU A 23 19.81 -22.58 15.16
C GLU A 23 18.42 -22.09 15.62
N PRO A 24 18.24 -20.80 15.88
CA PRO A 24 16.94 -20.24 16.19
C PRO A 24 16.01 -20.40 14.98
N ALA A 25 14.80 -20.90 15.23
CA ALA A 25 13.77 -21.05 14.23
C ALA A 25 13.53 -19.71 13.51
N VAL A 26 13.91 -19.66 12.24
CA VAL A 26 13.47 -18.62 11.32
C VAL A 26 11.94 -18.70 11.28
N PRO A 27 11.18 -17.65 11.61
CA PRO A 27 9.74 -17.70 11.40
C PRO A 27 9.53 -17.76 9.88
N THR A 28 9.13 -18.94 9.41
CA THR A 28 8.57 -19.16 8.08
C THR A 28 7.53 -18.06 7.83
N GLN A 29 7.88 -17.09 6.98
CA GLN A 29 6.91 -16.24 6.34
C GLN A 29 6.01 -17.18 5.51
N GLY A 30 4.86 -17.53 6.08
CA GLY A 30 3.78 -18.10 5.30
C GLY A 30 3.40 -17.12 4.18
N PRO A 31 2.83 -17.61 3.07
CA PRO A 31 2.31 -16.71 2.04
C PRO A 31 1.35 -15.74 2.71
N ALA A 32 1.54 -14.44 2.43
CA ALA A 32 0.62 -13.38 2.82
C ALA A 32 -0.72 -13.63 2.10
N ALA A 33 -1.51 -14.56 2.64
CA ALA A 33 -2.85 -14.83 2.18
C ALA A 33 -3.77 -13.77 2.79
N ASP A 34 -4.41 -13.01 1.90
CA ASP A 34 -5.76 -12.49 2.07
C ASP A 34 -6.08 -11.86 3.42
N ARG A 35 -5.32 -10.82 3.78
CA ARG A 35 -5.91 -9.77 4.60
C ARG A 35 -6.37 -8.69 3.64
N GLU A 36 -7.60 -8.82 3.15
CA GLU A 36 -8.36 -7.67 2.63
C GLU A 36 -8.38 -6.65 3.78
N LEU A 37 -7.46 -5.71 3.72
CA LEU A 37 -7.41 -4.61 4.66
C LEU A 37 -8.60 -3.73 4.33
N PRO A 38 -9.53 -3.48 5.27
CA PRO A 38 -10.59 -2.53 5.03
C PRO A 38 -9.94 -1.19 4.69
N GLY A 39 -10.14 -0.72 3.46
CA GLY A 39 -9.53 0.53 2.99
C GLY A 39 -8.21 0.43 2.23
N ALA A 40 -7.78 -0.77 1.83
CA ALA A 40 -6.82 -0.91 0.75
C ALA A 40 -7.57 -0.91 -0.58
N ASP A 41 -7.09 -0.11 -1.53
CA ASP A 41 -7.57 -0.19 -2.91
C ASP A 41 -7.32 -1.57 -3.52
N GLU A 42 -8.11 -1.90 -4.52
CA GLU A 42 -7.91 -3.11 -5.32
C GLU A 42 -6.57 -3.00 -6.08
N PRO A 43 -5.62 -3.94 -5.87
CA PRO A 43 -4.32 -3.87 -6.50
C PRO A 43 -4.41 -3.83 -8.03
N GLY A 44 -3.68 -2.88 -8.64
CA GLY A 44 -3.62 -2.69 -10.09
C GLY A 44 -4.72 -1.82 -10.67
N ARG A 45 -5.77 -1.47 -9.90
CA ARG A 45 -6.82 -0.53 -10.31
C ARG A 45 -6.32 0.91 -10.36
N TYR A 46 -5.40 1.25 -9.47
CA TYR A 46 -4.69 2.52 -9.44
C TYR A 46 -3.18 2.30 -9.57
N ALA A 47 -2.48 3.32 -10.07
CA ALA A 47 -1.03 3.38 -9.99
C ALA A 47 -0.60 4.58 -9.16
N TYR A 48 0.47 4.38 -8.41
CA TYR A 48 1.06 5.37 -7.52
C TYR A 48 2.48 5.64 -7.99
N ARG A 49 2.69 6.84 -8.54
CA ARG A 49 3.98 7.31 -9.00
C ARG A 49 4.60 8.17 -7.90
N CYS A 50 5.49 7.57 -7.11
CA CYS A 50 6.04 8.19 -5.91
C CYS A 50 7.45 8.73 -6.15
N THR A 51 7.66 10.00 -5.82
CA THR A 51 8.96 10.67 -5.87
C THR A 51 9.62 10.69 -4.50
N SER A 52 10.95 10.74 -4.46
CA SER A 52 11.73 10.75 -3.22
C SER A 52 12.31 12.13 -2.91
N LEU A 53 12.51 12.41 -1.63
CA LEU A 53 13.19 13.61 -1.12
C LEU A 53 14.70 13.60 -1.42
N ASP A 54 15.29 12.44 -1.66
CA ASP A 54 16.75 12.22 -1.75
C ASP A 54 17.29 12.04 -3.18
N ALA A 55 16.60 12.59 -4.18
CA ALA A 55 16.93 12.43 -5.61
C ALA A 55 17.00 10.97 -6.12
N SER A 56 16.49 10.02 -5.33
CA SER A 56 16.28 8.65 -5.79
C SER A 56 15.31 8.63 -6.97
N PRO A 57 15.46 7.66 -7.89
CA PRO A 57 14.54 7.50 -8.98
C PRO A 57 13.12 7.29 -8.46
N GLU A 58 12.17 7.80 -9.22
CA GLU A 58 10.75 7.61 -9.00
C GLU A 58 10.39 6.12 -9.08
N VAL A 59 9.44 5.70 -8.24
CA VAL A 59 8.94 4.32 -8.20
C VAL A 59 7.46 4.31 -8.56
N GLN A 60 7.05 3.31 -9.33
CA GLN A 60 5.65 3.05 -9.63
C GLN A 60 5.19 1.84 -8.82
N LEU A 61 4.11 2.04 -8.06
CA LEU A 61 3.47 1.01 -7.23
C LEU A 61 2.02 0.85 -7.67
N SER A 62 1.42 -0.30 -7.32
CA SER A 62 0.12 -0.73 -7.82
C SER A 62 -0.98 -0.79 -6.75
N SER A 63 -0.64 -0.50 -5.49
CA SER A 63 -1.60 -0.42 -4.38
C SER A 63 -1.10 0.49 -3.26
N LEU A 64 -2.02 1.00 -2.45
CA LEU A 64 -1.69 1.67 -1.18
C LEU A 64 -0.94 0.74 -0.23
N ALA A 65 -1.26 -0.55 -0.21
CA ALA A 65 -0.55 -1.53 0.62
C ALA A 65 0.95 -1.60 0.25
N GLU A 66 1.28 -1.57 -1.04
CA GLU A 66 2.67 -1.47 -1.50
C GLU A 66 3.31 -0.13 -1.14
N VAL A 67 2.57 0.99 -1.29
CA VAL A 67 3.06 2.32 -0.88
C VAL A 67 3.42 2.32 0.60
N TRP A 68 2.55 1.81 1.47
CA TRP A 68 2.76 1.79 2.93
C TRP A 68 3.86 0.81 3.35
N ALA A 69 4.05 -0.28 2.60
CA ALA A 69 5.10 -1.26 2.83
C ALA A 69 6.47 -0.84 2.24
N ALA A 70 6.52 0.23 1.43
CA ALA A 70 7.75 0.65 0.78
C ALA A 70 8.83 1.03 1.79
N THR A 71 10.03 0.48 1.64
CA THR A 71 11.16 0.71 2.55
C THR A 71 11.58 2.18 2.61
N ASN A 72 11.30 2.93 1.56
CA ASN A 72 11.56 4.36 1.44
C ASN A 72 10.32 5.23 1.71
N TYR A 73 9.22 4.70 2.27
CA TYR A 73 7.98 5.47 2.53
C TYR A 73 8.23 6.81 3.25
N THR A 74 9.08 6.80 4.30
CA THR A 74 9.41 8.03 5.06
C THR A 74 10.30 9.02 4.30
N ARG A 75 10.86 8.62 3.16
CA ARG A 75 11.65 9.44 2.25
C ARG A 75 10.87 9.85 1.00
N MET A 76 9.65 9.34 0.80
CA MET A 76 8.78 9.80 -0.28
C MET A 76 8.40 11.27 -0.05
N ALA A 77 8.52 12.07 -1.10
CA ALA A 77 8.13 13.47 -1.11
C ALA A 77 6.61 13.60 -1.35
N SER A 78 6.13 12.94 -2.40
CA SER A 78 4.73 12.86 -2.81
C SER A 78 4.51 11.64 -3.69
N CYS A 79 3.25 11.22 -3.84
CA CYS A 79 2.83 10.30 -4.88
C CYS A 79 1.72 10.94 -5.74
N GLU A 80 1.83 10.77 -7.05
CA GLU A 80 0.74 11.01 -7.99
C GLU A 80 -0.06 9.72 -8.14
N VAL A 81 -1.39 9.84 -8.22
CA VAL A 81 -2.30 8.70 -8.37
C VAL A 81 -3.02 8.79 -9.71
N SER A 82 -3.10 7.67 -10.42
CA SER A 82 -3.85 7.56 -11.68
C SER A 82 -4.67 6.28 -11.70
N PHE A 83 -5.89 6.33 -12.22
CA PHE A 83 -6.70 5.15 -12.50
C PHE A 83 -6.18 4.40 -13.73
N GLN A 84 -6.13 3.08 -13.67
CA GLN A 84 -5.57 2.19 -14.70
C GLN A 84 -6.62 1.35 -15.44
N GLY A 85 -7.91 1.60 -15.21
CA GLY A 85 -8.97 0.85 -15.87
C GLY A 85 -9.06 1.14 -17.37
N GLU A 86 -9.24 0.09 -18.16
CA GLU A 86 -9.54 0.20 -19.60
C GLU A 86 -10.97 0.70 -19.87
N GLN A 87 -11.85 0.54 -18.87
CA GLN A 87 -13.23 1.01 -18.91
C GLN A 87 -13.36 2.36 -18.19
N PRO A 88 -14.43 3.14 -18.46
CA PRO A 88 -14.74 4.32 -17.66
C PRO A 88 -14.77 3.99 -16.17
N PHE A 89 -14.46 5.00 -15.35
CA PHE A 89 -14.47 4.84 -13.90
C PHE A 89 -15.87 4.44 -13.41
N GLU A 90 -15.95 3.31 -12.72
CA GLU A 90 -17.15 2.83 -12.03
C GLU A 90 -16.77 2.56 -10.58
N SER A 91 -17.22 3.41 -9.66
CA SER A 91 -16.84 3.33 -8.25
C SER A 91 -17.28 2.02 -7.61
N THR A 92 -16.40 1.39 -6.83
CA THR A 92 -16.80 0.34 -5.87
C THR A 92 -17.67 0.92 -4.75
N PRO A 93 -18.39 0.11 -3.96
CA PRO A 93 -19.18 0.62 -2.84
C PRO A 93 -18.35 1.44 -1.82
N ALA A 94 -17.09 1.06 -1.59
CA ALA A 94 -16.19 1.78 -0.69
C ALA A 94 -15.75 3.13 -1.30
N GLU A 95 -15.40 3.14 -2.58
CA GLU A 95 -15.07 4.37 -3.31
C GLU A 95 -16.27 5.32 -3.34
N GLN A 96 -17.47 4.81 -3.59
CA GLN A 96 -18.69 5.62 -3.61
C GLN A 96 -18.99 6.26 -2.25
N GLN A 97 -18.73 5.55 -1.14
CA GLN A 97 -18.85 6.13 0.18
C GLN A 97 -17.83 7.26 0.43
N ALA A 98 -16.59 7.09 -0.04
CA ALA A 98 -15.56 8.11 0.06
C ALA A 98 -15.91 9.34 -0.80
N ILE A 99 -16.36 9.14 -2.04
CA ILE A 99 -16.83 10.21 -2.94
C ILE A 99 -17.98 10.97 -2.30
N ALA A 100 -19.03 10.28 -1.83
CA ALA A 100 -20.18 10.93 -1.21
C ALA A 100 -19.82 11.73 0.05
N THR A 101 -18.75 11.35 0.75
CA THR A 101 -18.22 12.08 1.89
C THR A 101 -17.41 13.31 1.46
N ALA A 102 -16.55 13.16 0.46
CA ALA A 102 -15.62 14.20 0.01
C ALA A 102 -16.29 15.27 -0.86
N ALA A 103 -17.24 14.88 -1.70
CA ALA A 103 -17.91 15.72 -2.68
C ALA A 103 -19.35 15.23 -2.90
N PRO A 104 -20.28 15.53 -1.98
CA PRO A 104 -21.67 15.07 -2.07
C PRO A 104 -22.43 15.61 -3.30
N ASP A 105 -21.92 16.67 -3.91
CA ASP A 105 -22.50 17.31 -5.10
C ASP A 105 -21.85 16.84 -6.42
N ALA A 106 -20.90 15.89 -6.38
CA ALA A 106 -20.35 15.29 -7.59
C ALA A 106 -21.47 14.63 -8.41
N ALA A 107 -21.53 14.93 -9.71
CA ALA A 107 -22.67 14.59 -10.55
C ALA A 107 -22.27 13.82 -11.82
N SER A 108 -20.98 13.52 -11.99
CA SER A 108 -20.44 12.83 -13.16
C SER A 108 -19.34 11.83 -12.79
N PRO A 109 -19.16 10.75 -13.57
CA PRO A 109 -18.07 9.79 -13.36
C PRO A 109 -16.68 10.43 -13.40
N GLU A 110 -16.49 11.50 -14.17
CA GLU A 110 -15.24 12.23 -14.25
C GLU A 110 -14.94 13.00 -12.95
N GLU A 111 -15.95 13.62 -12.35
CA GLU A 111 -15.82 14.27 -11.04
C GLU A 111 -15.58 13.24 -9.94
N ASP A 112 -16.32 12.13 -9.96
CA ASP A 112 -16.16 11.01 -9.02
C ASP A 112 -14.73 10.47 -9.05
N LEU A 113 -14.18 10.27 -10.26
CA LEU A 113 -12.80 9.83 -10.43
C LEU A 113 -11.82 10.86 -9.86
N ALA A 114 -11.97 12.15 -10.20
CA ALA A 114 -11.09 13.19 -9.69
C ALA A 114 -11.08 13.24 -8.16
N VAL A 115 -12.27 13.15 -7.54
CA VAL A 115 -12.44 13.10 -6.08
C VAL A 115 -11.77 11.87 -5.49
N MET A 116 -11.92 10.69 -6.10
CA MET A 116 -11.22 9.50 -5.63
C MET A 116 -9.71 9.63 -5.74
N LEU A 117 -9.18 10.17 -6.84
CA LEU A 117 -7.74 10.35 -6.97
C LEU A 117 -7.17 11.27 -5.88
N ASP A 118 -7.92 12.31 -5.48
CA ASP A 118 -7.55 13.16 -4.34
C ASP A 118 -7.59 12.39 -3.00
N VAL A 119 -8.64 11.60 -2.76
CA VAL A 119 -8.72 10.73 -1.57
C VAL A 119 -7.54 9.75 -1.52
N MET A 120 -7.25 9.07 -2.63
CA MET A 120 -6.15 8.12 -2.75
C MET A 120 -4.80 8.79 -2.54
N ARG A 121 -4.59 10.00 -3.09
CA ARG A 121 -3.38 10.78 -2.89
C ARG A 121 -3.15 11.05 -1.41
N LEU A 122 -4.18 11.48 -0.67
CA LEU A 122 -4.08 11.75 0.76
C LEU A 122 -3.73 10.48 1.57
N CYS A 123 -4.10 9.30 1.07
CA CYS A 123 -3.71 8.02 1.64
C CYS A 123 -2.22 7.65 1.40
N THR A 124 -1.51 8.37 0.53
CA THR A 124 -0.06 8.21 0.28
C THR A 124 0.77 9.25 1.02
N ARG A 125 2.07 8.99 1.24
CA ARG A 125 2.94 9.91 1.99
C ARG A 125 2.87 11.36 1.47
N ILE A 126 2.54 12.28 2.38
CA ILE A 126 2.67 13.73 2.18
C ILE A 126 3.79 14.24 3.08
N SER A 127 4.90 14.68 2.49
CA SER A 127 6.09 15.09 3.25
C SER A 127 5.95 16.47 3.90
N ASP A 128 5.38 17.44 3.18
CA ASP A 128 5.04 18.77 3.67
C ASP A 128 3.53 18.89 3.82
N GLU A 129 3.06 18.81 5.06
CA GLU A 129 1.63 18.88 5.40
C GLU A 129 1.01 20.26 5.11
N THR A 130 1.84 21.31 5.03
CA THR A 130 1.41 22.71 4.93
C THR A 130 1.72 23.36 3.58
N GLY A 131 2.55 22.71 2.77
CA GLY A 131 2.91 23.13 1.43
C GLY A 131 1.85 22.77 0.38
N PRO A 132 2.14 23.09 -0.89
CA PRO A 132 1.19 22.90 -1.99
C PRO A 132 0.68 21.47 -2.11
N GLY A 133 -0.64 21.31 -1.98
CA GLY A 133 -1.32 20.02 -2.01
C GLY A 133 -1.00 19.10 -0.82
N GLY A 134 -0.51 19.68 0.28
CA GLY A 134 -0.50 19.06 1.59
C GLY A 134 -1.90 19.03 2.23
N PHE A 135 -1.99 18.55 3.46
CA PHE A 135 -3.26 18.45 4.19
C PHE A 135 -3.95 19.79 4.42
N LYS A 136 -3.18 20.87 4.56
CA LYS A 136 -3.73 22.22 4.72
C LYS A 136 -4.55 22.70 3.52
N ASP A 137 -4.15 22.30 2.32
CA ASP A 137 -4.82 22.70 1.08
C ASP A 137 -6.00 21.78 0.74
N ALA A 138 -6.10 20.61 1.39
CA ALA A 138 -7.19 19.67 1.19
C ALA A 138 -8.46 20.14 1.92
N GLY A 139 -9.62 19.91 1.30
CA GLY A 139 -10.92 20.14 1.92
C GLY A 139 -11.12 19.25 3.15
N ARG A 140 -11.83 19.75 4.16
CA ARG A 140 -12.13 18.99 5.38
C ARG A 140 -12.87 17.69 5.08
N GLU A 141 -13.79 17.75 4.12
CA GLU A 141 -14.59 16.64 3.63
C GLU A 141 -13.71 15.57 2.99
N THR A 142 -12.75 15.98 2.13
CA THR A 142 -11.79 15.07 1.49
C THR A 142 -10.84 14.42 2.52
N LEU A 143 -10.37 15.18 3.51
CA LEU A 143 -9.56 14.65 4.62
C LEU A 143 -10.37 13.64 5.45
N THR A 144 -11.65 13.93 5.71
CA THR A 144 -12.56 13.03 6.42
C THR A 144 -12.76 11.73 5.63
N ALA A 145 -12.99 11.84 4.33
CA ALA A 145 -13.11 10.70 3.44
C ALA A 145 -11.83 9.86 3.42
N ALA A 146 -10.65 10.49 3.29
CA ALA A 146 -9.37 9.79 3.33
C ALA A 146 -9.12 9.09 4.66
N ALA A 147 -9.35 9.76 5.81
CA ALA A 147 -9.18 9.15 7.13
C ALA A 147 -10.08 7.92 7.33
N ALA A 148 -11.30 7.94 6.77
CA ALA A 148 -12.22 6.81 6.81
C ALA A 148 -11.87 5.73 5.78
N PHE A 149 -11.38 6.13 4.60
CA PHE A 149 -11.07 5.22 3.50
C PHE A 149 -9.77 4.46 3.75
N CYS A 150 -8.75 5.07 4.34
CA CYS A 150 -7.47 4.41 4.62
C CYS A 150 -7.06 4.50 6.11
N PRO A 151 -7.82 3.86 7.01
CA PRO A 151 -7.60 3.96 8.47
C PRO A 151 -6.27 3.35 8.91
N GLU A 152 -5.72 2.43 8.11
CA GLU A 152 -4.45 1.75 8.38
C GLU A 152 -3.23 2.45 7.74
N ALA A 153 -3.44 3.58 7.04
CA ALA A 153 -2.33 4.33 6.46
C ALA A 153 -1.37 4.81 7.57
N PRO A 154 -0.04 4.81 7.36
CA PRO A 154 0.91 5.25 8.38
C PRO A 154 0.68 6.69 8.91
N GLN A 155 -0.02 7.52 8.14
CA GLN A 155 -0.38 8.89 8.48
C GLN A 155 -1.88 9.09 8.77
N ALA A 156 -2.68 8.03 8.87
CA ALA A 156 -4.14 8.12 9.07
C ALA A 156 -4.52 9.00 10.27
N LYS A 157 -3.77 8.89 11.37
CA LYS A 157 -3.95 9.74 12.54
C LYS A 157 -3.75 11.24 12.22
N ILE A 158 -2.72 11.57 11.45
CA ILE A 158 -2.43 12.96 11.06
C ILE A 158 -3.55 13.50 10.16
N ILE A 159 -4.03 12.70 9.20
CA ILE A 159 -5.17 13.07 8.34
C ILE A 159 -6.41 13.36 9.19
N ALA A 160 -6.71 12.50 10.17
CA ALA A 160 -7.86 12.69 11.07
C ALA A 160 -7.74 13.98 11.91
N GLU A 161 -6.55 14.30 12.44
CA GLU A 161 -6.30 15.53 13.18
C GLU A 161 -6.41 16.79 12.28
N TRP A 162 -6.09 16.69 10.99
CA TRP A 162 -6.36 17.77 10.03
C TRP A 162 -7.85 17.90 9.72
N ALA A 163 -8.57 16.77 9.58
CA ALA A 163 -10.00 16.75 9.32
C ALA A 163 -10.84 17.32 10.48
N ASP A 164 -10.46 17.02 11.74
CA ASP A 164 -11.16 17.52 12.92
C ASP A 164 -10.78 18.97 13.30
N GLY A 165 -9.68 19.49 12.73
CA GLY A 165 -9.14 20.83 12.98
C GLY A 165 -8.31 20.95 14.27
N THR A 166 -8.00 19.84 14.94
CA THR A 166 -7.11 19.81 16.12
C THR A 166 -5.65 20.02 15.74
N ARG A 167 -5.30 19.71 14.49
CA ARG A 167 -4.02 20.05 13.88
C ARG A 167 -4.17 21.25 12.97
N THR A 168 -3.32 22.23 13.20
CA THR A 168 -3.22 23.43 12.37
C THR A 168 -1.76 23.61 12.01
N GLY A 169 -1.50 23.98 10.75
CA GLY A 169 -0.14 24.23 10.27
C GLY A 169 0.48 25.39 11.03
N ALA A 170 1.26 25.10 12.07
CA ALA A 170 2.15 26.10 12.64
C ALA A 170 3.20 26.43 11.58
N ALA A 171 3.17 27.66 11.05
CA ALA A 171 4.27 28.19 10.28
C ALA A 171 5.52 28.10 11.18
N GLN A 172 6.44 27.20 10.83
CA GLN A 172 7.80 27.21 11.37
C GLN A 172 8.67 28.07 10.47
#